data_AF-A5D0Y6-F1
#
_entry.id   AF-A5D0Y6-F1
#
_cell.length_a   1.000
_cell.length_b   1.000
_cell.length_c   1.000
_cell.angle_alpha   90.00
_cell.angle_beta   90.00
_cell.angle_gamma   90.00
#
_symmetry.space_group_name_H-M   'P 1'
#
loop_
_entity.id
_entity.type
_entity.pdbx_description
1 polymer ?
#
loop_
_entity_poly.entity_id
_entity_poly.type
_entity_poly.pdbx_seq_one_letter_code
_entity_poly.pdbx_strand_id
1 'polypeptide(L)'
;MLDKTRRKALFWSVPEDVLENPDFATWRTKTILCEGLAGDISLLDKQHIEQALAQRFLPVRIKKLWSEYFESEAERKESDMKLTALQKKTLKIFSRVNKHGDFYFTGGTALAVCYLRHRESDDLDFFTGEPTSLNPTARDFEKTLRSAGLNVQIERRQATFVRFLIEQELKVDMALDAPFRLKPPVQSNIEGIKVPVDDLEDIAANKMLALFGRAEPRDFVDVYFLAKEYFDFMEMVQMAAKKDTGFDLYWLAAAMQEAEKISLLPVKMHKPFDLSDMKNFFKEQRLKLLRRIVEQKNN
;
A
#
# COMPACT_ATOMS: atom_id res chain seq x y z
N MET A 1 16.35 -26.17 30.71
CA MET A 1 16.72 -24.92 29.99
C MET A 1 17.69 -25.34 28.91
N LEU A 2 17.57 -25.06 27.62
CA LEU A 2 16.61 -24.34 26.77
C LEU A 2 15.72 -25.37 26.00
N ASP A 3 14.81 -25.09 25.06
CA ASP A 3 14.76 -24.00 24.09
C ASP A 3 13.42 -23.99 23.34
N LYS A 4 13.19 -22.90 22.59
CA LYS A 4 12.08 -22.44 21.74
C LYS A 4 11.47 -23.44 20.73
N THR A 5 11.26 -24.70 21.06
CA THR A 5 10.77 -25.75 20.13
C THR A 5 9.27 -26.03 20.15
N ARG A 6 8.43 -25.14 20.69
CA ARG A 6 7.00 -25.14 20.34
C ARG A 6 6.69 -24.10 19.26
N ARG A 7 7.34 -24.24 18.10
CA ARG A 7 6.70 -23.90 16.82
C ARG A 7 5.48 -24.83 16.73
N LYS A 8 4.30 -24.34 17.13
CA LYS A 8 3.04 -25.05 16.87
C LYS A 8 3.00 -25.33 15.36
N ALA A 9 2.75 -26.59 15.01
CA ALA A 9 2.96 -27.18 13.70
C ALA A 9 2.44 -26.27 12.58
N LEU A 10 3.36 -25.93 11.69
CA LEU A 10 3.13 -25.03 10.57
C LEU A 10 2.53 -25.81 9.38
N PHE A 11 1.58 -25.17 8.71
CA PHE A 11 0.87 -25.62 7.49
C PHE A 11 1.76 -25.92 6.26
N TRP A 12 3.08 -25.85 6.35
CA TRP A 12 3.99 -25.81 5.19
C TRP A 12 4.30 -27.17 4.54
N SER A 13 3.66 -28.25 4.96
CA SER A 13 3.93 -29.61 4.45
C SER A 13 2.67 -30.47 4.30
N VAL A 14 1.50 -29.85 4.15
CA VAL A 14 0.24 -30.55 3.91
C VAL A 14 0.04 -30.67 2.39
N PRO A 15 -0.11 -31.88 1.84
CA PRO A 15 -0.44 -32.10 0.42
C PRO A 15 -1.70 -31.34 -0.01
N GLU A 16 -1.75 -30.89 -1.26
CA GLU A 16 -2.81 -30.03 -1.80
C GLU A 16 -4.20 -30.70 -1.76
N ASP A 17 -4.25 -32.03 -1.96
CA ASP A 17 -5.45 -32.87 -1.84
C ASP A 17 -6.00 -32.93 -0.41
N VAL A 18 -5.15 -32.78 0.61
CA VAL A 18 -5.56 -32.69 2.01
C VAL A 18 -6.06 -31.27 2.34
N LEU A 19 -5.51 -30.23 1.71
CA LEU A 19 -6.00 -28.86 1.84
C LEU A 19 -7.41 -28.67 1.24
N GLU A 20 -7.76 -29.46 0.23
CA GLU A 20 -9.07 -29.46 -0.44
C GLU A 20 -10.11 -30.35 0.25
N ASN A 21 -9.73 -31.13 1.27
CA ASN A 21 -10.67 -31.94 2.03
C ASN A 21 -11.65 -31.06 2.85
N PRO A 22 -12.98 -31.21 2.73
CA PRO A 22 -13.97 -30.37 3.43
C PRO A 22 -13.86 -30.37 4.96
N ASP A 23 -13.52 -31.51 5.57
CA ASP A 23 -13.34 -31.63 7.02
C ASP A 23 -12.06 -30.92 7.47
N PHE A 24 -11.00 -31.01 6.66
CA PHE A 24 -9.75 -30.30 6.90
C PHE A 24 -9.90 -28.79 6.69
N ALA A 25 -10.64 -28.35 5.66
CA ALA A 25 -10.95 -26.95 5.40
C ALA A 25 -11.75 -26.32 6.56
N THR A 26 -12.71 -27.06 7.11
CA THR A 26 -13.49 -26.64 8.28
C THR A 26 -12.60 -26.53 9.53
N TRP A 27 -11.75 -27.53 9.77
CA TRP A 27 -10.79 -27.50 10.88
C TRP A 27 -9.74 -26.39 10.74
N ARG A 28 -9.22 -26.17 9.53
CA ARG A 28 -8.26 -25.10 9.18
C ARG A 28 -8.85 -23.73 9.45
N THR A 29 -10.04 -23.49 8.92
CA THR A 29 -10.82 -22.26 9.14
C THR A 29 -11.03 -22.02 10.63
N LYS A 30 -11.46 -23.05 11.36
CA LYS A 30 -11.64 -22.99 12.82
C LYS A 30 -10.36 -22.62 13.56
N THR A 31 -9.24 -23.21 13.16
CA THR A 31 -7.93 -23.01 13.79
C THR A 31 -7.42 -21.60 13.54
N ILE A 32 -7.49 -21.11 12.30
CA ILE A 32 -7.08 -19.75 11.94
C ILE A 32 -7.96 -18.71 12.65
N LEU A 33 -9.28 -18.91 12.70
CA LEU A 33 -10.19 -17.98 13.39
C LEU A 33 -9.98 -17.91 14.91
N CYS A 34 -9.41 -18.95 15.54
CA CYS A 34 -9.21 -19.02 16.99
C CYS A 34 -7.77 -18.74 17.42
N GLU A 35 -6.79 -19.15 16.63
CA GLU A 35 -5.36 -19.15 16.98
C GLU A 35 -4.46 -18.53 15.90
N GLY A 36 -5.01 -18.16 14.74
CA GLY A 36 -4.28 -17.55 13.63
C GLY A 36 -4.12 -16.04 13.77
N LEU A 37 -3.30 -15.47 12.89
CA LEU A 37 -3.12 -14.03 12.74
C LEU A 37 -4.19 -13.45 11.80
N ALA A 38 -4.42 -12.14 11.87
CA ALA A 38 -5.36 -11.46 10.97
C ALA A 38 -5.02 -11.68 9.49
N GLY A 39 -3.74 -11.75 9.14
CA GLY A 39 -3.27 -12.04 7.77
C GLY A 39 -3.64 -13.45 7.28
N ASP A 40 -3.80 -14.43 8.17
CA ASP A 40 -4.14 -15.81 7.82
C ASP A 40 -5.61 -15.94 7.35
N ILE A 41 -6.46 -14.95 7.69
CA ILE A 41 -7.86 -14.88 7.25
C ILE A 41 -7.93 -14.72 5.72
N SER A 42 -6.96 -14.05 5.11
CA SER A 42 -6.90 -13.85 3.65
C SER A 42 -6.69 -15.16 2.86
N LEU A 43 -6.22 -16.22 3.53
CA LEU A 43 -6.00 -17.56 2.96
C LEU A 43 -7.26 -18.44 3.04
N LEU A 44 -8.33 -17.93 3.63
CA LEU A 44 -9.59 -18.64 3.81
C LEU A 44 -10.64 -18.15 2.84
N ASP A 45 -11.45 -19.08 2.34
CA ASP A 45 -12.59 -18.75 1.50
C ASP A 45 -13.75 -18.22 2.35
N LYS A 46 -14.38 -17.13 1.88
CA LYS A 46 -15.46 -16.44 2.60
C LYS A 46 -16.62 -17.38 2.93
N GLN A 47 -17.04 -18.22 1.98
CA GLN A 47 -18.17 -19.12 2.17
C GLN A 47 -17.87 -20.15 3.27
N HIS A 48 -16.63 -20.65 3.33
CA HIS A 48 -16.20 -21.56 4.40
C HIS A 48 -16.10 -20.87 5.77
N ILE A 49 -15.68 -19.60 5.83
CA ILE A 49 -15.69 -18.82 7.09
C ILE A 49 -17.13 -18.64 7.58
N GLU A 50 -18.04 -18.22 6.70
CA GLU A 50 -19.45 -18.02 7.03
C GLU A 50 -20.11 -19.33 7.52
N GLN A 51 -19.83 -20.46 6.85
CA GLN A 51 -20.29 -21.78 7.28
C GLN A 51 -19.72 -22.16 8.66
N ALA A 52 -18.43 -21.96 8.89
CA ALA A 52 -17.79 -22.26 10.17
C ALA A 52 -18.29 -21.37 11.33
N LEU A 53 -18.63 -20.11 11.04
CA LEU A 53 -19.24 -19.18 12.00
C LEU A 53 -20.71 -19.51 12.28
N ALA A 54 -21.47 -19.94 11.26
CA ALA A 54 -22.88 -20.32 11.39
C ALA A 54 -23.09 -21.58 12.25
N GLN A 55 -22.16 -22.52 12.19
CA GLN A 55 -22.17 -23.74 13.03
C GLN A 55 -21.85 -23.48 14.52
N ARG A 56 -21.53 -22.24 14.89
CA ARG A 56 -21.16 -21.86 16.27
C ARG A 56 -22.25 -21.02 16.93
N PHE A 57 -22.51 -21.31 18.21
CA PHE A 57 -23.28 -20.43 19.09
C PHE A 57 -22.45 -19.20 19.51
N LEU A 58 -22.16 -18.33 18.54
CA LEU A 58 -21.46 -17.07 18.80
C LEU A 58 -22.40 -16.03 19.42
N PRO A 59 -21.93 -15.25 20.41
CA PRO A 59 -22.66 -14.08 20.88
C PRO A 59 -23.00 -13.12 19.74
N VAL A 60 -24.17 -12.48 19.80
CA VAL A 60 -24.69 -11.56 18.75
C VAL A 60 -23.67 -10.47 18.39
N ARG A 61 -22.94 -9.95 19.38
CA ARG A 61 -21.90 -8.92 19.17
C ARG A 61 -20.74 -9.41 18.29
N ILE A 62 -20.37 -10.68 18.39
CA ILE A 62 -19.30 -11.28 17.57
C ILE A 62 -19.80 -11.55 16.16
N LYS A 63 -21.05 -12.01 16.00
CA LYS A 63 -21.68 -12.16 14.68
C LYS A 63 -21.74 -10.83 13.93
N LYS A 64 -22.10 -9.75 14.66
CA LYS A 64 -22.12 -8.38 14.11
C LYS A 64 -20.74 -7.93 13.62
N LEU A 65 -19.68 -8.16 14.40
CA LEU A 65 -18.31 -7.80 14.02
C LEU A 65 -17.84 -8.49 12.72
N TRP A 66 -18.19 -9.77 12.54
CA TRP A 66 -17.87 -10.49 11.29
C TRP A 66 -18.72 -10.04 10.12
N SER A 67 -20.01 -9.75 10.33
CA SER A 67 -20.88 -9.15 9.29
C SER A 67 -20.31 -7.82 8.82
N GLU A 68 -19.95 -6.93 9.75
CA GLU A 68 -19.33 -5.63 9.46
C GLU A 68 -17.98 -5.79 8.74
N TYR A 69 -17.16 -6.77 9.13
CA TYR A 69 -15.90 -7.08 8.43
C TYR A 69 -16.15 -7.46 6.96
N PHE A 70 -17.05 -8.43 6.72
CA PHE A 70 -17.34 -8.91 5.36
C PHE A 70 -18.13 -7.91 4.51
N GLU A 71 -19.01 -7.11 5.10
CA GLU A 71 -19.68 -5.98 4.46
C GLU A 71 -18.63 -4.92 4.08
N SER A 72 -17.70 -4.58 4.97
CA SER A 72 -16.62 -3.63 4.65
C SER A 72 -15.66 -4.14 3.57
N GLU A 73 -15.42 -5.45 3.49
CA GLU A 73 -14.63 -6.10 2.44
C GLU A 73 -15.38 -6.08 1.09
N ALA A 74 -16.69 -6.32 1.11
CA ALA A 74 -17.54 -6.27 -0.08
C ALA A 74 -17.70 -4.84 -0.60
N GLU A 75 -17.96 -3.88 0.28
CA GLU A 75 -18.01 -2.43 -0.05
C GLU A 75 -16.66 -1.93 -0.57
N ARG A 76 -15.54 -2.38 0.02
CA ARG A 76 -14.19 -2.10 -0.52
C ARG A 76 -14.01 -2.65 -1.93
N LYS A 77 -14.59 -3.81 -2.27
CA LYS A 77 -14.53 -4.38 -3.63
C LYS A 77 -15.50 -3.70 -4.62
N GLU A 78 -16.59 -3.12 -4.13
CA GLU A 78 -17.67 -2.57 -4.95
C GLU A 78 -17.53 -1.06 -5.20
N SER A 79 -16.83 -0.31 -4.32
CA SER A 79 -16.39 1.06 -4.58
C SER A 79 -15.10 1.07 -5.41
N ASP A 80 -15.18 0.61 -6.66
CA ASP A 80 -14.01 0.50 -7.52
C ASP A 80 -13.48 1.92 -7.81
N MET A 81 -12.39 2.30 -7.16
CA MET A 81 -11.71 3.54 -7.45
C MET A 81 -11.08 3.42 -8.84
N LYS A 82 -11.58 4.20 -9.79
CA LYS A 82 -11.20 4.10 -11.20
C LYS A 82 -10.20 5.17 -11.58
N LEU A 83 -9.33 4.82 -12.51
CA LEU A 83 -8.46 5.77 -13.18
C LEU A 83 -9.32 6.70 -14.05
N THR A 84 -8.92 7.97 -14.16
CA THR A 84 -9.53 8.86 -15.16
C THR A 84 -9.28 8.32 -16.57
N ALA A 85 -10.06 8.77 -17.55
CA ALA A 85 -9.88 8.36 -18.94
C ALA A 85 -8.45 8.65 -19.45
N LEU A 86 -7.88 9.79 -19.05
CA LEU A 86 -6.52 10.17 -19.40
C LEU A 86 -5.47 9.31 -18.68
N GLN A 87 -5.64 9.04 -17.38
CA GLN A 87 -4.76 8.14 -16.63
C GLN A 87 -4.78 6.73 -17.21
N LYS A 88 -5.97 6.19 -17.53
CA LYS A 88 -6.12 4.86 -18.13
C LYS A 88 -5.47 4.77 -19.51
N LYS A 89 -5.66 5.78 -20.37
CA LYS A 89 -4.99 5.86 -21.69
C LYS A 89 -3.47 5.91 -21.52
N THR A 90 -2.98 6.71 -20.58
CA THR A 90 -1.55 6.87 -20.28
C THR A 90 -0.94 5.59 -19.73
N LEU A 91 -1.59 4.92 -18.78
CA LEU A 91 -1.15 3.64 -18.22
C LEU A 91 -1.10 2.53 -19.28
N LYS A 92 -2.07 2.52 -20.21
CA LYS A 92 -2.07 1.59 -21.35
C LYS A 92 -0.93 1.85 -22.34
N ILE A 93 -0.51 3.11 -22.49
CA ILE A 93 0.67 3.45 -23.30
C ILE A 93 1.93 3.02 -22.56
N PHE A 94 2.03 3.32 -21.27
CA PHE A 94 3.15 2.91 -20.42
C PHE A 94 3.36 1.39 -20.46
N SER A 95 2.31 0.59 -20.31
CA SER A 95 2.43 -0.88 -20.32
C SER A 95 2.96 -1.45 -21.65
N ARG A 96 2.81 -0.72 -22.77
CA ARG A 96 3.38 -1.10 -24.08
C ARG A 96 4.84 -0.68 -24.23
N VAL A 97 5.24 0.39 -23.56
CA VAL A 97 6.60 0.93 -23.61
C VAL A 97 7.50 0.20 -22.63
N ASN A 98 6.97 -0.19 -21.46
CA ASN A 98 7.66 -0.98 -20.45
C ASN A 98 7.75 -2.48 -20.82
N LYS A 99 8.26 -2.79 -22.01
CA LYS A 99 8.27 -4.17 -22.56
C LYS A 99 9.15 -5.13 -21.77
N HIS A 100 10.22 -4.61 -21.18
CA HIS A 100 11.20 -5.40 -20.43
C HIS A 100 10.79 -5.60 -18.97
N GLY A 101 9.78 -4.87 -18.48
CA GLY A 101 9.33 -4.95 -17.10
C GLY A 101 10.24 -4.19 -16.11
N ASP A 102 11.17 -3.38 -16.60
CA ASP A 102 12.14 -2.64 -15.77
C ASP A 102 11.50 -1.55 -14.91
N PHE A 103 10.27 -1.15 -15.24
CA PHE A 103 9.50 -0.16 -14.48
C PHE A 103 8.30 -0.78 -13.79
N TYR A 104 7.88 -0.13 -12.72
CA TYR A 104 6.67 -0.46 -11.98
C TYR A 104 5.88 0.80 -11.65
N PHE A 105 4.57 0.63 -11.52
CA PHE A 105 3.64 1.67 -11.10
C PHE A 105 3.64 1.77 -9.57
N THR A 106 3.87 2.97 -9.03
CA THR A 106 3.99 3.21 -7.59
C THR A 106 3.26 4.49 -7.17
N GLY A 107 3.52 4.98 -5.97
CA GLY A 107 3.07 6.28 -5.50
C GLY A 107 1.64 6.29 -4.98
N GLY A 108 1.06 7.50 -4.90
CA GLY A 108 -0.28 7.70 -4.33
C GLY A 108 -1.38 7.04 -5.14
N THR A 109 -1.27 7.06 -6.46
CA THR A 109 -2.29 6.52 -7.36
C THR A 109 -2.27 5.01 -7.40
N ALA A 110 -1.08 4.37 -7.38
CA ALA A 110 -0.98 2.93 -7.22
C ALA A 110 -1.56 2.48 -5.87
N LEU A 111 -1.21 3.19 -4.79
CA LEU A 111 -1.76 2.91 -3.46
C LEU A 111 -3.29 2.96 -3.45
N ALA A 112 -3.86 4.01 -4.03
CA ALA A 112 -5.29 4.25 -4.00
C ALA A 112 -6.07 3.28 -4.91
N VAL A 113 -5.58 2.98 -6.12
CA VAL A 113 -6.31 2.14 -7.07
C VAL A 113 -6.12 0.64 -6.79
N CYS A 114 -4.92 0.23 -6.36
CA CYS A 114 -4.60 -1.20 -6.21
C CYS A 114 -4.85 -1.76 -4.81
N TYR A 115 -4.83 -0.91 -3.77
CA TYR A 115 -4.85 -1.38 -2.38
C TYR A 115 -5.93 -0.68 -1.55
N LEU A 116 -5.77 0.62 -1.28
CA LEU A 116 -6.55 1.29 -0.23
C LEU A 116 -7.89 1.86 -0.67
N ARG A 117 -8.07 2.30 -1.92
CA ARG A 117 -9.32 2.94 -2.40
C ARG A 117 -9.82 4.07 -1.49
N HIS A 118 -8.92 4.81 -0.86
CA HIS A 118 -9.24 5.75 0.23
C HIS A 118 -9.42 7.20 -0.23
N ARG A 119 -8.73 7.65 -1.27
CA ARG A 119 -8.78 9.02 -1.80
C ARG A 119 -8.43 9.10 -3.29
N GLU A 120 -8.85 10.17 -3.97
CA GLU A 120 -8.39 10.49 -5.33
C GLU A 120 -6.90 10.84 -5.35
N SER A 121 -6.26 10.57 -6.49
CA SER A 121 -4.87 10.88 -6.76
C SER A 121 -4.70 11.18 -8.24
N ASP A 122 -4.09 12.32 -8.54
CA ASP A 122 -4.12 12.90 -9.89
C ASP A 122 -2.84 12.63 -10.70
N ASP A 123 -1.79 12.11 -10.05
CA ASP A 123 -0.48 11.86 -10.65
C ASP A 123 -0.33 10.39 -11.11
N LEU A 124 0.66 10.08 -11.96
CA LEU A 124 1.13 8.69 -12.17
C LEU A 124 2.64 8.60 -11.95
N ASP A 125 3.07 7.69 -11.09
CA ASP A 125 4.48 7.48 -10.77
C ASP A 125 4.96 6.14 -11.33
N PHE A 126 5.95 6.16 -12.21
CA PHE A 126 6.57 4.99 -12.83
C PHE A 126 8.06 4.94 -12.50
N PHE A 127 8.44 4.06 -11.58
CA PHE A 127 9.81 4.01 -11.10
C PHE A 127 10.55 2.80 -11.66
N THR A 128 11.87 2.89 -11.75
CA THR A 128 12.74 1.80 -12.19
C THR A 128 13.93 1.67 -11.24
N GLY A 129 14.41 0.45 -11.03
CA GLY A 129 15.70 0.20 -10.38
C GLY A 129 16.89 0.22 -11.35
N GLU A 130 16.64 0.32 -12.65
CA GLU A 130 17.65 0.19 -13.71
C GLU A 130 18.02 1.56 -14.30
N PRO A 131 19.20 2.13 -13.96
CA PRO A 131 19.60 3.47 -14.41
C PRO A 131 19.65 3.60 -15.93
N THR A 132 20.03 2.52 -16.62
CA THR A 132 20.14 2.49 -18.08
C THR A 132 18.78 2.50 -18.78
N SER A 133 17.72 2.08 -18.11
CA SER A 133 16.37 1.99 -18.69
C SER A 133 15.61 3.31 -18.63
N LEU A 134 15.97 4.23 -17.72
CA LEU A 134 15.23 5.47 -17.51
C LEU A 134 15.09 6.33 -18.79
N ASN A 135 16.23 6.74 -19.36
CA ASN A 135 16.25 7.69 -20.47
C ASN A 135 15.66 7.13 -21.77
N PRO A 136 16.00 5.89 -22.20
CA PRO A 136 15.40 5.27 -23.38
C PRO A 136 13.88 5.13 -23.24
N THR A 137 13.39 4.57 -22.14
CA THR A 137 11.95 4.35 -21.93
C THR A 137 11.20 5.66 -21.83
N ALA A 138 11.75 6.69 -21.18
CA ALA A 138 11.12 8.01 -21.14
C ALA A 138 11.00 8.68 -22.52
N ARG A 139 11.97 8.46 -23.44
CA ARG A 139 11.90 8.97 -24.82
C ARG A 139 10.86 8.21 -25.64
N ASP A 140 10.81 6.88 -25.51
CA ASP A 140 9.81 6.06 -26.20
C ASP A 140 8.39 6.33 -25.69
N PHE A 141 8.26 6.56 -24.39
CA PHE A 141 7.00 6.96 -23.76
C PHE A 141 6.50 8.30 -24.31
N GLU A 142 7.36 9.31 -24.32
CA GLU A 142 7.04 10.62 -24.91
C GLU A 142 6.60 10.50 -26.38
N LYS A 143 7.38 9.79 -27.20
CA LYS A 143 7.07 9.57 -28.61
C LYS A 143 5.71 8.90 -28.78
N THR A 144 5.43 7.86 -28.00
CA THR A 144 4.19 7.08 -28.11
C THR A 144 2.98 7.90 -27.66
N LEU A 145 3.11 8.73 -26.61
CA LEU A 145 2.08 9.67 -26.18
C LEU A 145 1.74 10.67 -27.30
N ARG A 146 2.76 11.31 -27.89
CA ARG A 146 2.56 12.26 -29.00
C ARG A 146 1.94 11.59 -30.22
N SER A 147 2.38 10.39 -30.59
CA SER A 147 1.79 9.61 -31.68
C SER A 147 0.33 9.19 -31.40
N ALA A 148 -0.08 9.12 -30.14
CA ALA A 148 -1.47 8.88 -29.74
C ALA A 148 -2.33 10.16 -29.73
N GLY A 149 -1.80 11.26 -30.30
CA GLY A 149 -2.47 12.55 -30.42
C GLY A 149 -2.53 13.35 -29.12
N LEU A 150 -1.73 13.00 -28.11
CA LEU A 150 -1.73 13.70 -26.83
C LEU A 150 -0.77 14.89 -26.84
N ASN A 151 -1.18 15.99 -26.24
CA ASN A 151 -0.28 17.10 -25.93
C ASN A 151 0.62 16.72 -24.74
N VAL A 152 1.94 16.81 -24.93
CA VAL A 152 2.94 16.43 -23.93
C VAL A 152 3.94 17.57 -23.76
N GLN A 153 4.04 18.08 -22.54
CA GLN A 153 5.08 18.99 -22.10
C GLN A 153 6.06 18.25 -21.18
N ILE A 154 7.35 18.48 -21.34
CA ILE A 154 8.37 18.00 -20.40
C ILE A 154 8.64 19.14 -19.41
N GLU A 155 8.18 19.01 -18.17
CA GLU A 155 8.42 20.02 -17.14
C GLU A 155 9.85 19.93 -16.59
N ARG A 156 10.38 18.71 -16.49
CA ARG A 156 11.72 18.46 -15.95
C ARG A 156 12.31 17.21 -16.59
N ARG A 157 13.60 17.27 -16.94
CA ARG A 157 14.37 16.13 -17.41
C ARG A 157 15.77 16.18 -16.82
N GLN A 158 16.12 15.16 -16.06
CA GLN A 158 17.39 14.98 -15.37
C GLN A 158 17.85 13.53 -15.55
N ALA A 159 19.10 13.24 -15.15
CA ALA A 159 19.68 11.92 -15.31
C ALA A 159 18.87 10.80 -14.63
N THR A 160 18.25 11.10 -13.48
CA THR A 160 17.52 10.16 -12.63
C THR A 160 16.02 10.45 -12.52
N PHE A 161 15.51 11.45 -13.25
CA PHE A 161 14.11 11.87 -13.12
C PHE A 161 13.60 12.59 -14.37
N VAL A 162 12.39 12.26 -14.81
CA VAL A 162 11.68 12.94 -15.89
C VAL A 162 10.22 13.17 -15.47
N ARG A 163 9.74 14.41 -15.57
CA ARG A 163 8.34 14.77 -15.35
C ARG A 163 7.69 15.23 -16.65
N PHE A 164 6.57 14.62 -16.97
CA PHE A 164 5.68 15.00 -18.06
C PHE A 164 4.42 15.66 -17.51
N LEU A 165 3.91 16.64 -18.25
CA LEU A 165 2.56 17.17 -18.10
C LEU A 165 1.79 16.85 -19.39
N ILE A 166 0.76 16.03 -19.28
CA ILE A 166 -0.05 15.52 -20.39
C ILE A 166 -1.41 16.24 -20.39
N GLU A 167 -1.79 16.81 -21.53
CA GLU A 167 -3.04 17.59 -21.70
C GLU A 167 -3.22 18.74 -20.68
N GLN A 168 -2.13 19.25 -20.11
CA GLN A 168 -2.15 20.25 -19.03
C GLN A 168 -2.90 19.80 -17.76
N GLU A 169 -3.17 18.51 -17.63
CA GLU A 169 -3.99 17.94 -16.56
C GLU A 169 -3.21 16.89 -15.76
N LEU A 170 -2.63 15.91 -16.45
CA LEU A 170 -2.02 14.74 -15.81
C LEU A 170 -0.51 14.89 -15.70
N LYS A 171 0.01 14.85 -14.47
CA LYS A 171 1.45 14.73 -14.22
C LYS A 171 1.87 13.27 -14.22
N VAL A 172 2.97 12.98 -14.91
CA VAL A 172 3.59 11.66 -14.92
C VAL A 172 5.06 11.79 -14.57
N ASP A 173 5.46 11.09 -13.53
CA ASP A 173 6.84 11.03 -13.07
C ASP A 173 7.45 9.69 -13.44
N MET A 174 8.61 9.74 -14.12
CA MET A 174 9.48 8.61 -14.32
C MET A 174 10.77 8.83 -13.56
N ALA A 175 11.09 7.96 -12.61
CA ALA A 175 12.23 8.15 -11.72
C ALA A 175 13.07 6.88 -11.56
N LEU A 176 14.36 7.07 -11.32
CA LEU A 176 15.22 6.02 -10.78
C LEU A 176 14.97 5.93 -9.27
N ASP A 177 14.50 4.78 -8.80
CA ASP A 177 14.28 4.52 -7.38
C ASP A 177 15.60 4.20 -6.65
N ALA A 178 15.55 4.25 -5.32
CA ALA A 178 16.65 3.75 -4.50
C ALA A 178 16.88 2.25 -4.77
N PRO A 179 18.15 1.78 -4.72
CA PRO A 179 18.49 0.40 -5.09
C PRO A 179 17.92 -0.65 -4.12
N PHE A 180 17.48 -0.25 -2.93
CA PHE A 180 16.98 -1.16 -1.91
C PHE A 180 15.46 -1.23 -1.90
N ARG A 181 14.91 -2.42 -2.18
CA ARG A 181 13.49 -2.75 -2.12
C ARG A 181 13.24 -3.86 -1.11
N LEU A 182 12.08 -3.84 -0.46
CA LEU A 182 11.69 -4.89 0.49
C LEU A 182 11.18 -6.14 -0.23
N LYS A 183 10.43 -5.93 -1.32
CA LYS A 183 9.77 -6.94 -2.14
C LYS A 183 9.87 -6.59 -3.63
N PRO A 184 9.85 -7.60 -4.52
CA PRO A 184 9.74 -7.35 -5.96
C PRO A 184 8.34 -6.78 -6.30
N PRO A 185 8.21 -5.98 -7.37
CA PRO A 185 6.91 -5.57 -7.88
C PRO A 185 6.01 -6.77 -8.21
N VAL A 186 4.70 -6.59 -8.02
CA VAL A 186 3.68 -7.60 -8.27
C VAL A 186 2.95 -7.29 -9.57
N GLN A 187 2.68 -8.30 -10.39
CA GLN A 187 1.89 -8.12 -11.60
C GLN A 187 0.42 -7.90 -11.23
N SER A 188 -0.12 -6.72 -11.54
CA SER A 188 -1.54 -6.40 -11.31
C SER A 188 -2.31 -6.21 -12.62
N ASN A 189 -3.63 -6.36 -12.53
CA ASN A 189 -4.57 -6.05 -13.60
C ASN A 189 -5.46 -4.89 -13.15
N ILE A 190 -5.19 -3.69 -13.68
CA ILE A 190 -5.93 -2.46 -13.37
C ILE A 190 -6.84 -2.16 -14.55
N GLU A 191 -8.14 -2.40 -14.38
CA GLU A 191 -9.15 -2.16 -15.42
C GLU A 191 -8.83 -2.78 -16.80
N GLY A 192 -8.27 -4.00 -16.81
CA GLY A 192 -7.86 -4.71 -18.02
C GLY A 192 -6.44 -4.40 -18.50
N ILE A 193 -5.70 -3.56 -17.78
CA ILE A 193 -4.31 -3.21 -18.09
C ILE A 193 -3.39 -3.99 -17.16
N LYS A 194 -2.61 -4.91 -17.74
CA LYS A 194 -1.54 -5.61 -17.03
C LYS A 194 -0.35 -4.68 -16.87
N VAL A 195 0.02 -4.38 -15.64
CA VAL A 195 1.20 -3.56 -15.30
C VAL A 195 1.86 -4.08 -14.01
N PRO A 196 3.21 -4.08 -13.91
CA PRO A 196 3.88 -4.30 -12.64
C PRO A 196 3.56 -3.15 -11.69
N VAL A 197 3.15 -3.46 -10.47
CA VAL A 197 2.82 -2.50 -9.40
C VAL A 197 3.77 -2.74 -8.24
N ASP A 198 4.21 -1.65 -7.62
CA ASP A 198 5.05 -1.70 -6.43
C ASP A 198 4.35 -2.46 -5.30
N ASP A 199 5.10 -3.30 -4.57
CA ASP A 199 4.52 -4.08 -3.49
C ASP A 199 4.00 -3.17 -2.37
N LEU A 200 2.95 -3.62 -1.66
CA LEU A 200 2.33 -2.82 -0.63
C LEU A 200 3.29 -2.49 0.53
N GLU A 201 4.21 -3.40 0.89
CA GLU A 201 5.24 -3.15 1.92
C GLU A 201 6.19 -2.03 1.47
N ASP A 202 6.62 -2.04 0.20
CA ASP A 202 7.48 -1.01 -0.37
C ASP A 202 6.78 0.34 -0.49
N ILE A 203 5.51 0.36 -0.93
CA ILE A 203 4.69 1.58 -0.93
C ILE A 203 4.54 2.11 0.49
N ALA A 204 4.24 1.26 1.48
CA ALA A 204 4.07 1.68 2.86
C ALA A 204 5.35 2.29 3.45
N ALA A 205 6.50 1.66 3.19
CA ALA A 205 7.81 2.19 3.56
C ALA A 205 8.05 3.56 2.91
N ASN A 206 7.81 3.69 1.60
CA ASN A 206 7.99 4.93 0.86
C ASN A 206 7.04 6.04 1.33
N LYS A 207 5.81 5.71 1.75
CA LYS A 207 4.87 6.67 2.34
C LYS A 207 5.30 7.12 3.74
N MET A 208 5.87 6.24 4.55
CA MET A 208 6.50 6.63 5.81
C MET A 208 7.71 7.53 5.60
N LEU A 209 8.54 7.25 4.60
CA LEU A 209 9.68 8.11 4.25
C LEU A 209 9.22 9.48 3.72
N ALA A 210 8.14 9.53 2.94
CA ALA A 210 7.54 10.79 2.50
C ALA A 210 7.00 11.60 3.70
N LEU A 211 6.28 10.94 4.62
CA LEU A 211 5.81 11.56 5.86
C LEU A 211 6.99 12.13 6.67
N PHE A 212 8.05 11.35 6.84
CA PHE A 212 9.28 11.75 7.53
C PHE A 212 9.97 12.95 6.87
N GLY A 213 10.10 12.94 5.55
CA GLY A 213 10.90 13.92 4.81
C GLY A 213 10.18 15.24 4.55
N ARG A 214 8.88 15.21 4.19
CA ARG A 214 8.14 16.41 3.77
C ARG A 214 6.86 16.69 4.56
N ALA A 215 6.26 15.66 5.18
CA ALA A 215 5.03 15.78 5.95
C ALA A 215 3.89 16.54 5.21
N GLU A 216 3.63 16.21 3.94
CA GLU A 216 2.48 16.81 3.25
C GLU A 216 1.16 16.22 3.77
N PRO A 217 0.04 16.96 3.78
CA PRO A 217 -1.24 16.47 4.31
C PRO A 217 -1.69 15.11 3.75
N ARG A 218 -1.40 14.84 2.46
CA ARG A 218 -1.69 13.54 1.82
C ARG A 218 -0.86 12.38 2.36
N ASP A 219 0.36 12.63 2.83
CA ASP A 219 1.23 11.59 3.40
C ASP A 219 0.66 11.10 4.74
N PHE A 220 0.10 12.00 5.55
CA PHE A 220 -0.62 11.65 6.77
C PHE A 220 -1.83 10.77 6.49
N VAL A 221 -2.63 11.12 5.47
CA VAL A 221 -3.78 10.33 5.06
C VAL A 221 -3.35 8.94 4.63
N ASP A 222 -2.35 8.84 3.75
CA ASP A 222 -1.84 7.56 3.25
C ASP A 222 -1.32 6.67 4.40
N VAL A 223 -0.47 7.22 5.29
CA VAL A 223 0.06 6.48 6.45
C VAL A 223 -1.04 6.08 7.44
N TYR A 224 -2.01 6.96 7.70
CA TYR A 224 -3.13 6.66 8.60
C TYR A 224 -3.94 5.47 8.10
N PHE A 225 -4.30 5.45 6.82
CA PHE A 225 -5.08 4.34 6.25
C PHE A 225 -4.26 3.05 6.13
N LEU A 226 -2.98 3.14 5.76
CA LEU A 226 -2.07 1.98 5.77
C LEU A 226 -1.97 1.34 7.16
N ALA A 227 -1.80 2.16 8.20
CA ALA A 227 -1.70 1.69 9.58
C ALA A 227 -3.05 1.19 10.15
N LYS A 228 -4.17 1.67 9.62
CA LYS A 228 -5.50 1.25 10.04
C LYS A 228 -5.92 -0.07 9.41
N GLU A 229 -5.48 -0.35 8.18
CA GLU A 229 -6.00 -1.47 7.39
C GLU A 229 -5.00 -2.61 7.17
N TYR A 230 -3.69 -2.32 7.11
CA TYR A 230 -2.70 -3.30 6.64
C TYR A 230 -1.56 -3.58 7.61
N PHE A 231 -1.04 -2.56 8.30
CA PHE A 231 0.22 -2.69 9.05
C PHE A 231 0.13 -2.12 10.46
N ASP A 232 0.92 -2.65 11.39
CA ASP A 232 1.19 -1.91 12.63
C ASP A 232 2.06 -0.68 12.33
N PHE A 233 1.82 0.43 13.04
CA PHE A 233 2.59 1.66 12.80
C PHE A 233 4.10 1.44 12.96
N MET A 234 4.52 0.65 13.97
CA MET A 234 5.94 0.39 14.22
C MET A 234 6.55 -0.59 13.21
N GLU A 235 5.73 -1.45 12.60
CA GLU A 235 6.16 -2.26 11.48
C GLU A 235 6.54 -1.38 10.28
N MET A 236 5.69 -0.40 9.94
CA MET A 236 5.99 0.56 8.87
C MET A 236 7.23 1.42 9.18
N VAL A 237 7.42 1.81 10.45
CA VAL A 237 8.65 2.48 10.91
C VAL A 237 9.89 1.62 10.67
N GLN A 238 9.83 0.33 10.95
CA GLN A 238 10.94 -0.60 10.70
C GLN A 238 11.20 -0.81 9.21
N MET A 239 10.14 -0.89 8.40
CA MET A 239 10.24 -0.97 6.94
C MET A 239 10.94 0.26 6.36
N ALA A 240 10.54 1.47 6.79
CA ALA A 240 11.19 2.71 6.38
C ALA A 240 12.67 2.77 6.79
N ALA A 241 12.99 2.40 8.03
CA ALA A 241 14.37 2.36 8.54
C ALA A 241 15.28 1.38 7.78
N LYS A 242 14.72 0.30 7.20
CA LYS A 242 15.49 -0.61 6.34
C LYS A 242 15.84 0.03 4.99
N LYS A 243 14.99 0.91 4.46
CA LYS A 243 15.19 1.56 3.16
C LYS A 243 16.08 2.80 3.23
N ASP A 244 16.02 3.55 4.33
CA ASP A 244 16.81 4.77 4.52
C ASP A 244 17.57 4.74 5.84
N THR A 245 18.90 4.67 5.78
CA THR A 245 19.78 4.70 6.95
C THR A 245 19.77 6.04 7.69
N GLY A 246 19.30 7.11 7.03
CA GLY A 246 19.10 8.43 7.63
C GLY A 246 17.75 8.56 8.36
N PHE A 247 16.92 7.52 8.34
CA PHE A 247 15.62 7.54 9.01
C PHE A 247 15.77 7.54 10.53
N ASP A 248 15.33 8.62 11.16
CA ASP A 248 15.49 8.85 12.60
C ASP A 248 14.14 9.03 13.31
N LEU A 249 13.99 8.37 14.47
CA LEU A 249 12.72 8.33 15.19
C LEU A 249 12.34 9.67 15.82
N TYR A 250 13.33 10.48 16.23
CA TYR A 250 13.07 11.80 16.79
C TYR A 250 12.56 12.75 15.70
N TRP A 251 13.20 12.74 14.54
CA TRP A 251 12.77 13.54 13.40
C TRP A 251 11.44 13.06 12.83
N LEU A 252 11.15 11.76 12.84
CA LEU A 252 9.82 11.24 12.54
C LEU A 252 8.77 11.79 13.53
N ALA A 253 9.06 11.75 14.83
CA ALA A 253 8.15 12.29 15.85
C ALA A 253 7.89 13.80 15.67
N ALA A 254 8.89 14.55 15.20
CA ALA A 254 8.75 15.95 14.85
C ALA A 254 7.86 16.13 13.60
N ALA A 255 8.09 15.35 12.53
CA ALA A 255 7.26 15.37 11.33
C ALA A 255 5.79 15.04 11.65
N MET A 256 5.53 14.05 12.52
CA MET A 256 4.18 13.67 12.94
C MET A 256 3.40 14.79 13.63
N GLN A 257 4.10 15.74 14.27
CA GLN A 257 3.49 16.89 14.91
C GLN A 257 2.84 17.85 13.90
N GLU A 258 3.30 17.87 12.65
CA GLU A 258 2.72 18.70 11.59
C GLU A 258 1.26 18.33 11.30
N ALA A 259 0.80 17.12 11.67
CA ALA A 259 -0.60 16.73 11.59
C ALA A 259 -1.54 17.72 12.28
N GLU A 260 -1.14 18.29 13.42
CA GLU A 260 -1.97 19.22 14.20
C GLU A 260 -2.31 20.49 13.41
N LYS A 261 -1.40 20.92 12.54
CA LYS A 261 -1.52 22.14 11.72
C LYS A 261 -2.44 21.96 10.50
N ILE A 262 -2.78 20.72 10.13
CA ILE A 262 -3.64 20.44 8.98
C ILE A 262 -5.06 20.93 9.29
N SER A 263 -5.50 21.99 8.63
CA SER A 263 -6.88 22.47 8.71
C SER A 263 -7.75 21.96 7.56
N LEU A 264 -7.14 21.75 6.39
CA LEU A 264 -7.79 21.33 5.16
C LEU A 264 -6.95 20.26 4.47
N LEU A 265 -7.64 19.28 3.89
CA LEU A 265 -7.01 18.26 3.07
C LEU A 265 -7.11 18.64 1.58
N PRO A 266 -5.99 18.69 0.85
CA PRO A 266 -6.00 18.95 -0.59
C PRO A 266 -6.30 17.67 -1.39
N VAL A 267 -7.10 16.75 -0.83
CA VAL A 267 -7.45 15.47 -1.46
C VAL A 267 -8.93 15.19 -1.27
N LYS A 268 -9.55 14.61 -2.30
CA LYS A 268 -10.93 14.15 -2.23
C LYS A 268 -10.96 12.73 -1.68
N MET A 269 -11.63 12.55 -0.54
CA MET A 269 -11.75 11.25 0.12
C MET A 269 -12.86 10.40 -0.51
N HIS A 270 -12.60 9.10 -0.64
CA HIS A 270 -13.57 8.08 -1.08
C HIS A 270 -14.00 7.15 0.05
N LYS A 271 -13.19 7.05 1.10
CA LYS A 271 -13.56 6.36 2.34
C LYS A 271 -14.06 7.35 3.40
N PRO A 272 -14.91 6.90 4.34
CA PRO A 272 -15.23 7.66 5.54
C PRO A 272 -13.96 8.11 6.24
N PHE A 273 -13.85 9.42 6.44
CA PHE A 273 -12.65 10.05 6.97
C PHE A 273 -13.01 11.18 7.93
N ASP A 274 -12.41 11.14 9.11
CA ASP A 274 -12.47 12.22 10.09
C ASP A 274 -11.05 12.75 10.34
N LEU A 275 -10.88 14.06 10.16
CA LEU A 275 -9.59 14.73 10.31
C LEU A 275 -9.11 14.73 11.78
N SER A 276 -10.03 14.84 12.73
CA SER A 276 -9.72 14.80 14.16
C SER A 276 -9.25 13.41 14.58
N ASP A 277 -9.85 12.35 14.04
CA ASP A 277 -9.41 10.97 14.29
C ASP A 277 -7.98 10.75 13.78
N MET A 278 -7.67 11.22 12.58
CA MET A 278 -6.31 11.14 12.03
C MET A 278 -5.30 11.91 12.91
N LYS A 279 -5.64 13.13 13.33
CA LYS A 279 -4.79 13.93 14.23
C LYS A 279 -4.53 13.23 15.56
N ASN A 280 -5.58 12.66 16.16
CA ASN A 280 -5.48 11.91 17.41
C ASN A 280 -4.60 10.67 17.23
N PHE A 281 -4.76 9.94 16.12
CA PHE A 281 -3.90 8.81 15.79
C PHE A 281 -2.42 9.21 15.76
N PHE A 282 -2.05 10.25 15.01
CA PHE A 282 -0.64 10.67 14.94
C PHE A 282 -0.12 11.20 16.27
N LYS A 283 -0.95 11.90 17.05
CA LYS A 283 -0.60 12.33 18.41
C LYS A 283 -0.28 11.15 19.32
N GLU A 284 -1.11 10.11 19.31
CA GLU A 284 -0.87 8.89 20.10
C GLU A 284 0.38 8.14 19.66
N GLN A 285 0.55 7.93 18.35
CA GLN A 285 1.74 7.25 17.82
C GLN A 285 3.01 8.03 18.14
N ARG A 286 2.97 9.37 18.05
CA ARG A 286 4.09 10.24 18.43
C ARG A 286 4.46 10.08 19.90
N LEU A 287 3.47 10.05 20.80
CA LEU A 287 3.73 9.84 22.24
C LEU A 287 4.34 8.47 22.51
N LYS A 288 3.85 7.41 21.85
CA LYS A 288 4.42 6.06 21.95
C LYS A 288 5.87 6.05 21.45
N LEU A 289 6.15 6.73 20.35
CA LEU A 289 7.49 6.79 19.75
C LEU A 289 8.48 7.54 20.67
N LEU A 290 8.08 8.70 21.20
CA LEU A 290 8.91 9.48 22.13
C LEU A 290 9.26 8.71 23.41
N ARG A 291 8.31 7.95 23.97
CA ARG A 291 8.58 7.08 25.14
C ARG A 291 9.66 6.05 24.83
N ARG A 292 9.59 5.39 23.67
CA ARG A 292 10.59 4.41 23.23
C ARG A 292 11.98 5.02 23.08
N ILE A 293 12.07 6.25 22.54
CA ILE A 293 13.36 6.96 22.40
C ILE A 293 13.99 7.23 23.77
N VAL A 294 13.19 7.63 24.76
CA VAL A 294 13.67 7.87 26.13
C VAL A 294 14.12 6.57 26.78
N GLU A 295 13.35 5.49 26.65
CA GLU A 295 13.70 4.17 27.19
C GLU A 295 14.99 3.61 26.59
N GLN A 296 15.23 3.82 25.28
CA GLN A 296 16.46 3.39 24.61
C GLN A 296 17.70 4.18 25.03
N LYS A 297 17.55 5.42 25.50
CA LYS A 297 18.69 6.22 26.02
C LYS A 297 19.08 5.87 27.45
N ASN A 298 18.17 5.21 28.18
CA ASN A 298 18.39 4.82 29.58
C ASN A 298 18.91 3.38 29.74
N ASN A 299 19.06 2.64 28.64
CA ASN A 299 19.67 1.31 28.57
C ASN A 299 21.01 1.39 27.83
#